data_AF-A0A2D9SPC2-F1
#
_entry.id   AF-A0A2D9SPC2-F1
#
_cell.length_a   1.000
_cell.length_b   1.000
_cell.length_c   1.000
_cell.angle_alpha   90.00
_cell.angle_beta   90.00
_cell.angle_gamma   90.00
#
_symmetry.space_group_name_H-M   'P 1'
#
loop_
_entity.id
_entity.type
_entity.pdbx_description
1 polymer ?
#
loop_
_entity_poly.entity_id
_entity_poly.type
_entity_poly.pdbx_seq_one_letter_code
_entity_poly.pdbx_strand_id
1 'polypeptide(L)'
;FSIYCSTAEQYLGQRASQAFDLIFMDPPFRDGNYQQLTQTIIDNQWLKRGGLIYIESGISLGQNKRFSELTILKQKQAGKVHFALLGRNNEL
;
A
#
# COMPACT_ATOMS: atom_id res chain seq x y z
N PHE A 1 -7.42 17.09 12.12
CA PHE A 1 -6.56 15.96 11.71
C PHE A 1 -6.33 15.09 12.94
N SER A 2 -6.21 13.78 12.77
CA SER A 2 -5.97 12.84 13.88
C SER A 2 -4.59 12.23 13.74
N ILE A 3 -3.88 12.07 14.86
CA ILE A 3 -2.58 11.41 14.93
C ILE A 3 -2.74 10.21 15.86
N TYR A 4 -2.32 9.04 15.40
CA TYR A 4 -2.38 7.80 16.16
C TYR A 4 -0.96 7.31 16.47
N CYS A 5 -0.69 6.99 17.74
CA CYS A 5 0.57 6.41 18.18
C CYS A 5 0.40 4.89 18.33
N SER A 6 0.62 4.15 17.24
CA SER A 6 0.58 2.69 17.18
C SER A 6 1.41 2.18 16.01
N THR A 7 1.60 0.87 15.89
CA THR A 7 2.08 0.31 14.62
C THR A 7 0.97 0.41 13.56
N ALA A 8 1.35 0.41 12.27
CA ALA A 8 0.40 0.42 11.17
C ALA A 8 -0.46 -0.86 11.19
N GLU A 9 0.13 -2.01 11.50
CA GLU A 9 -0.56 -3.31 11.58
C GLU A 9 -1.68 -3.28 12.63
N GLN A 10 -1.39 -2.74 13.82
CA GLN A 10 -2.39 -2.64 14.88
C GLN A 10 -3.53 -1.70 14.49
N TYR A 11 -3.22 -0.54 13.90
CA TYR A 11 -4.23 0.43 13.51
C TYR A 11 -5.11 -0.07 12.34
N LEU A 12 -4.50 -0.73 11.37
CA LEU A 12 -5.17 -1.24 10.18
C LEU A 12 -5.91 -2.56 10.43
N GLY A 13 -5.63 -3.26 11.52
CA GLY A 13 -6.24 -4.56 11.90
C GLY A 13 -7.73 -4.51 12.23
N GLN A 14 -8.35 -3.35 12.12
CA GLN A 14 -9.79 -3.12 12.29
C GLN A 14 -10.42 -2.61 11.00
N ARG A 15 -11.74 -2.74 10.88
CA ARG A 15 -12.52 -2.11 9.80
C ARG A 15 -12.27 -0.61 9.75
N ALA A 16 -12.09 -0.07 8.55
CA ALA A 16 -11.90 1.36 8.35
C ALA A 16 -13.11 2.17 8.85
N SER A 17 -12.83 3.11 9.75
CA SER A 17 -13.81 4.16 10.11
C SER A 17 -13.97 5.19 8.99
N GLN A 18 -12.92 5.37 8.18
CA GLN A 18 -12.90 6.22 7.01
C GLN A 18 -11.93 5.64 5.98
N ALA A 19 -12.41 5.46 4.75
CA ALA A 19 -11.59 5.04 3.62
C ALA A 19 -10.88 6.24 2.96
N PHE A 20 -9.68 6.00 2.43
CA PHE A 20 -8.82 7.02 1.84
C PHE A 20 -8.73 6.90 0.32
N ASP A 21 -8.56 8.04 -0.35
CA ASP A 21 -8.29 8.11 -1.79
C ASP A 21 -6.81 7.84 -2.11
N LEU A 22 -5.91 8.11 -1.17
CA LEU A 22 -4.47 7.90 -1.31
C LEU A 22 -3.86 7.47 0.03
N ILE A 23 -3.07 6.40 0.02
CA ILE A 23 -2.32 5.90 1.16
C ILE A 23 -0.84 5.93 0.83
N PHE A 24 -0.04 6.51 1.73
CA PHE A 24 1.42 6.47 1.65
C PHE A 24 1.94 5.38 2.59
N MET A 25 2.78 4.50 2.07
CA MET A 25 3.34 3.35 2.79
C MET A 25 4.86 3.37 2.64
N ASP A 26 5.55 3.84 3.68
CA ASP A 26 7.00 3.81 3.80
C ASP A 26 7.39 3.03 5.07
N PRO A 27 7.36 1.69 5.03
CA PRO A 27 7.75 0.87 6.15
C PRO A 27 9.28 0.88 6.29
N PRO A 28 9.83 0.69 7.51
CA PRO A 28 11.27 0.64 7.70
C PRO A 28 11.93 -0.39 6.76
N PHE A 29 12.99 0.06 6.06
CA PHE A 29 13.65 -0.55 4.88
C PHE A 29 13.93 -2.06 4.85
N ARG A 30 13.88 -2.76 5.99
CA ARG A 30 14.29 -4.17 6.10
C ARG A 30 13.14 -5.17 6.04
N ASP A 31 11.94 -4.74 6.37
CA ASP A 31 10.81 -5.66 6.45
C ASP A 31 9.92 -5.47 5.23
N GLY A 32 10.06 -6.38 4.26
CA GLY A 32 9.25 -6.48 3.03
C GLY A 32 7.77 -6.79 3.28
N ASN A 33 7.18 -6.26 4.36
CA ASN A 33 5.82 -6.50 4.81
C ASN A 33 4.77 -5.66 4.08
N TYR A 34 5.17 -4.90 3.05
CA TYR A 34 4.24 -4.10 2.23
C TYR A 34 3.13 -4.96 1.62
N GLN A 35 3.38 -6.25 1.37
CA GLN A 35 2.35 -7.16 0.88
C GLN A 35 1.22 -7.39 1.90
N GLN A 36 1.57 -7.73 3.14
CA GLN A 36 0.58 -7.98 4.19
C GLN A 36 -0.17 -6.70 4.52
N LEU A 37 0.53 -5.57 4.62
CA LEU A 37 -0.10 -4.27 4.87
C LEU A 37 -1.08 -3.91 3.75
N THR A 38 -0.69 -4.12 2.48
CA THR A 38 -1.58 -3.89 1.34
C THR A 38 -2.82 -4.78 1.41
N GLN A 39 -2.65 -6.07 1.77
CA GLN A 39 -3.77 -6.98 1.93
C GLN A 39 -4.71 -6.53 3.05
N THR A 40 -4.18 -6.19 4.23
CA THR A 40 -4.96 -5.67 5.36
C THR A 40 -5.72 -4.39 5.00
N ILE A 41 -5.10 -3.48 4.24
CA ILE A 41 -5.73 -2.25 3.76
C ILE A 41 -6.97 -2.56 2.90
N ILE A 42 -6.85 -3.53 1.99
CA ILE A 42 -7.95 -3.92 1.11
C ILE A 42 -9.05 -4.65 1.91
N ASP A 43 -8.69 -5.66 2.69
CA ASP A 43 -9.66 -6.51 3.41
C ASP A 43 -10.48 -5.70 4.43
N ASN A 44 -9.83 -4.74 5.10
CA ASN A 44 -10.48 -3.88 6.09
C ASN A 44 -11.06 -2.58 5.50
N GLN A 45 -11.09 -2.44 4.17
CA GLN A 45 -11.72 -1.34 3.44
C GLN A 45 -11.12 0.05 3.73
N TRP A 46 -9.83 0.12 4.02
CA TRP A 46 -9.11 1.38 4.22
C TRP A 46 -8.88 2.15 2.92
N LEU A 47 -8.92 1.47 1.77
CA LEU A 47 -8.80 2.08 0.46
C LEU A 47 -10.16 2.18 -0.24
N LYS A 48 -10.49 3.35 -0.77
CA LYS A 48 -11.65 3.53 -1.65
C LYS A 48 -11.47 2.72 -2.94
N ARG A 49 -12.58 2.41 -3.62
CA ARG A 49 -12.57 1.66 -4.89
C ARG A 49 -11.63 2.26 -5.96
N GLY A 50 -11.55 3.58 -6.06
CA GLY A 50 -10.63 4.28 -6.97
C GLY A 50 -9.33 4.78 -6.32
N GLY A 51 -9.04 4.33 -5.10
CA GLY A 51 -7.91 4.81 -4.32
C GLY A 51 -6.57 4.27 -4.82
N LEU A 52 -5.51 4.96 -4.43
CA LEU A 52 -4.13 4.64 -4.78
C LEU A 52 -3.29 4.32 -3.54
N ILE A 53 -2.29 3.45 -3.69
CA ILE A 53 -1.27 3.20 -2.65
C ILE A 53 0.09 3.53 -3.23
N TYR A 54 0.80 4.47 -2.61
CA TYR A 54 2.19 4.76 -2.91
C TYR A 54 3.08 4.01 -1.91
N ILE A 55 4.01 3.21 -2.41
CA ILE A 55 4.89 2.34 -1.61
C ILE A 55 6.34 2.73 -1.85
N GLU A 56 7.09 2.92 -0.76
CA GLU A 56 8.55 2.94 -0.75
C GLU A 56 9.09 1.62 -0.19
N SER A 57 10.19 1.11 -0.75
CA SER A 57 10.76 -0.18 -0.35
C SER A 57 12.25 -0.27 -0.67
N GLY A 58 13.00 -0.97 0.19
CA GLY A 58 14.40 -1.31 -0.08
C GLY A 58 14.59 -2.41 -1.14
N ILE A 59 13.51 -3.03 -1.60
CA ILE A 59 13.50 -4.06 -2.63
C ILE A 59 12.47 -3.75 -3.72
N SER A 60 12.75 -4.17 -4.94
CA SER A 60 11.81 -4.03 -6.07
C SER A 60 10.52 -4.79 -5.81
N LEU A 61 9.39 -4.18 -6.16
CA LEU A 61 8.09 -4.87 -6.17
C LEU A 61 8.08 -5.81 -7.38
N GLY A 62 8.08 -7.12 -7.14
CA GLY A 62 8.11 -8.14 -8.20
C GLY A 62 6.83 -8.13 -9.06
N GLN A 63 6.97 -8.36 -10.37
CA GLN A 63 5.87 -8.33 -11.35
C GLN A 63 4.76 -9.37 -11.08
N ASN A 64 5.05 -10.46 -10.36
CA ASN A 64 4.12 -11.57 -10.11
C ASN A 64 3.33 -11.49 -8.80
N LYS A 65 3.34 -10.36 -8.11
CA LYS A 65 2.60 -10.19 -6.85
C LYS A 65 1.33 -9.41 -7.14
N ARG A 66 0.27 -10.10 -7.59
CA ARG A 66 -1.08 -9.55 -7.56
C ARG A 66 -1.38 -9.12 -6.13
N PHE A 67 -1.41 -7.81 -5.88
CA PHE A 67 -1.78 -7.24 -4.59
C PHE A 67 -3.30 -7.25 -4.51
N SER A 68 -3.90 -8.44 -4.38
CA SER A 68 -5.35 -8.62 -4.51
C SER A 68 -5.86 -8.03 -5.85
N GLU A 69 -6.83 -7.12 -5.80
CA GLU A 69 -7.42 -6.39 -6.94
C GLU A 69 -6.53 -5.25 -7.50
N LEU A 70 -5.37 -4.97 -6.91
CA LEU A 70 -4.47 -3.89 -7.33
C LEU A 70 -3.33 -4.38 -8.22
N THR A 71 -2.99 -3.55 -9.22
CA THR A 71 -1.85 -3.70 -10.12
C THR A 71 -0.84 -2.58 -9.90
N ILE A 72 0.40 -2.78 -10.37
CA ILE A 72 1.43 -1.73 -10.38
C ILE A 72 1.15 -0.81 -11.57
N LEU A 73 0.78 0.44 -11.30
CA LEU A 73 0.53 1.46 -12.33
C LEU A 73 1.82 2.18 -12.74
N LYS A 74 2.71 2.43 -11.78
CA LYS A 74 4.01 3.08 -11.99
C LYS A 74 5.03 2.45 -11.05
N GLN A 75 6.28 2.34 -11.50
CA GLN A 75 7.40 1.95 -10.66
C GLN A 75 8.67 2.71 -11.07
N LYS A 76 9.51 3.04 -10.10
CA LYS A 76 10.82 3.66 -10.33
C LYS A 76 11.81 3.24 -9.26
N GLN A 77 13.09 3.41 -9.54
CA GLN A 77 14.17 3.25 -8.58
C GLN A 77 15.01 4.52 -8.54
N ALA A 78 15.42 4.94 -7.33
CA ALA A 78 16.44 5.96 -7.14
C ALA A 78 17.45 5.46 -6.11
N GLY A 79 18.69 5.25 -6.54
CA GLY A 79 19.70 4.59 -5.70
C GLY A 79 19.24 3.20 -5.26
N LYS A 80 19.15 2.97 -3.94
CA LYS A 80 18.71 1.70 -3.33
C LYS A 80 17.21 1.67 -2.99
N VAL A 81 16.48 2.74 -3.27
CA VAL A 81 15.07 2.85 -2.93
C VAL A 81 14.23 2.58 -4.17
N HIS A 82 13.23 1.72 -4.02
CA HIS A 82 12.22 1.41 -5.00
C HIS A 82 10.90 2.07 -4.61
N PHE A 83 10.23 2.65 -5.59
CA PHE A 83 8.94 3.32 -5.41
C PHE A 83 7.93 2.72 -6.39
N ALA A 84 6.72 2.47 -5.91
CA ALA A 84 5.63 1.98 -6.73
C ALA A 84 4.31 2.66 -6.40
N LEU A 85 3.48 2.84 -7.42
CA LEU A 85 2.12 3.28 -7.29
C LEU A 85 1.20 2.13 -7.67
N LEU A 86 0.40 1.68 -6.72
CA LEU A 86 -0.62 0.65 -6.92
C LEU A 86 -2.00 1.29 -7.11
N GLY A 87 -2.81 0.66 -7.93
CA GLY A 87 -4.21 1.01 -8.16
C GLY A 87 -4.94 -0.11 -8.88
N ARG A 88 -6.26 -0.03 -8.99
CA ARG A 88 -7.01 -0.98 -9.83
C ARG A 88 -6.68 -0.70 -11.30
N ASN A 89 -6.45 -1.74 -12.08
CA ASN A 89 -6.44 -1.60 -13.54
C ASN A 89 -7.87 -1.29 -13.96
N ASN A 90 -8.15 -0.03 -14.27
CA ASN A 90 -9.40 0.34 -14.91
C ASN A 90 -9.28 -0.08 -16.38
N GLU A 91 -9.70 -1.30 -16.69
CA GLU A 91 -10.30 -1.52 -18.00
C GLU A 91 -11.64 -0.78 -17.96
N LEU A 92 -11.73 0.29 -18.77
CA LEU A 92 -13.00 0.95 -19.08
C LEU A 92 -13.98 -0.07 -19.69
#